data_AF-A0A3M1BI09-F1
#
_entry.id   AF-A0A3M1BI09-F1
#
_cell.length_a   1.000
_cell.length_b   1.000
_cell.length_c   1.000
_cell.angle_alpha   90.00
_cell.angle_beta   90.00
_cell.angle_gamma   90.00
#
_symmetry.space_group_name_H-M   'P 1'
#
loop_
_entity.id
_entity.type
_entity.pdbx_description
1 polymer ?
#
loop_
_entity_poly.entity_id
_entity_poly.type
_entity_poly.pdbx_seq_one_letter_code
_entity_poly.pdbx_strand_id
1 'polypeptide(L)'
;ARGALLFASTCAICHGDNGTGTDRAPALNDPQRLSTFDNDWYRATIRNGRPAKGMPTWGTVLSPNQIEDIIALIDAWRAGNTVQPAFDIGELLDSAIFSLQENDTESAALHINRALSIASGKGADVLENAAAQLVAGDTEGAIATLTVLKEQWPLGEAEAGAEIFQANCAVCHGKQGEGGIGAKLTDNEFIQSLNNADLVAFLLEGRRGTAMAGWEGRLTPEELANVVAFLRTWQP
;
A
#
# COMPACT_ATOMS: atom_id res chain seq x y z
N ALA A 1 -6.24 -3.82 -8.40
CA ALA A 1 -5.12 -4.15 -7.49
C ALA A 1 -4.17 -5.21 -8.08
N ARG A 2 -4.55 -6.49 -8.21
CA ARG A 2 -3.63 -7.57 -8.68
C ARG A 2 -3.00 -7.31 -10.05
N GLY A 3 -3.79 -6.93 -11.05
CA GLY A 3 -3.29 -6.57 -12.38
C GLY A 3 -2.33 -5.39 -12.37
N ALA A 4 -2.59 -4.39 -11.53
CA ALA A 4 -1.74 -3.22 -11.39
C ALA A 4 -0.39 -3.55 -10.74
N LEU A 5 -0.37 -4.41 -9.72
CA LEU A 5 0.88 -4.91 -9.12
C LEU A 5 1.73 -5.68 -10.12
N LEU A 6 1.12 -6.62 -10.84
CA LEU A 6 1.80 -7.37 -11.89
C LEU A 6 2.31 -6.46 -13.02
N PHE A 7 1.51 -5.48 -13.42
CA PHE A 7 1.89 -4.50 -14.43
C PHE A 7 3.08 -3.65 -13.96
N ALA A 8 3.09 -3.20 -12.70
CA ALA A 8 4.16 -2.38 -12.16
C ALA A 8 5.51 -3.13 -12.11
N SER A 9 5.51 -4.40 -11.72
CA SER A 9 6.75 -5.20 -11.66
C SER A 9 7.27 -5.65 -13.02
N THR A 10 6.39 -5.76 -14.02
CA THR A 10 6.72 -6.45 -15.29
C THR A 10 6.66 -5.57 -16.53
N CYS A 11 5.74 -4.61 -16.57
CA CYS A 11 5.40 -3.86 -17.78
C CYS A 11 5.74 -2.36 -17.67
N ALA A 12 5.65 -1.78 -16.48
CA ALA A 12 5.77 -0.33 -16.27
C ALA A 12 7.14 0.23 -16.65
N ILE A 13 8.22 -0.56 -16.54
CA ILE A 13 9.57 -0.14 -16.96
C ILE A 13 9.65 0.30 -18.43
N CYS A 14 8.77 -0.23 -19.28
CA CYS A 14 8.67 0.17 -20.68
C CYS A 14 7.41 1.01 -20.94
N HIS A 15 6.27 0.61 -20.37
CA HIS A 15 4.97 1.22 -20.66
C HIS A 15 4.57 2.36 -19.71
N GLY A 16 5.46 2.79 -18.82
CA GLY A 16 5.22 3.85 -17.85
C GLY A 16 4.29 3.42 -16.71
N ASP A 17 4.38 4.11 -15.57
CA ASP A 17 3.43 3.90 -14.48
C ASP A 17 2.00 4.14 -14.97
N ASN A 18 1.07 3.27 -14.54
CA ASN A 18 -0.33 3.28 -14.97
C ASN A 18 -0.51 3.28 -16.51
N GLY A 19 0.46 2.74 -17.27
CA GLY A 19 0.37 2.59 -18.72
C GLY A 19 0.52 3.89 -19.50
N THR A 20 1.10 4.94 -18.91
CA THR A 20 1.26 6.28 -19.51
C THR A 20 2.23 6.37 -20.69
N GLY A 21 3.02 5.32 -20.92
CA GLY A 21 4.02 5.25 -21.97
C GLY A 21 5.35 5.88 -21.57
N THR A 22 6.39 5.49 -22.29
CA THR A 22 7.73 6.11 -22.22
C THR A 22 8.31 6.17 -23.64
N ASP A 23 9.53 6.68 -23.78
CA ASP A 23 10.27 6.58 -25.04
C ASP A 23 10.55 5.13 -25.48
N ARG A 24 10.48 4.16 -24.54
CA ARG A 24 10.71 2.73 -24.81
C ARG A 24 9.48 2.03 -25.36
N ALA A 25 8.29 2.41 -24.91
CA ALA A 25 7.06 1.75 -25.34
C ALA A 25 5.83 2.67 -25.21
N PRO A 26 4.82 2.48 -26.08
CA PRO A 26 3.71 3.41 -26.20
C PRO A 26 2.73 3.34 -25.02
N ALA A 27 2.05 4.45 -24.76
CA ALA A 27 1.00 4.60 -23.75
C ALA A 27 -0.17 3.62 -23.95
N LEU A 28 -0.35 2.68 -23.03
CA LEU A 28 -1.41 1.68 -23.06
C LEU A 28 -2.75 2.22 -22.56
N ASN A 29 -2.73 3.27 -21.73
CA ASN A 29 -3.91 3.91 -21.18
C ASN A 29 -4.48 5.04 -22.07
N ASP A 30 -3.95 5.22 -23.28
CA ASP A 30 -4.42 6.21 -24.24
C ASP A 30 -5.88 5.92 -24.67
N PRO A 31 -6.82 6.88 -24.54
CA PRO A 31 -8.23 6.65 -24.86
C PRO A 31 -8.48 6.23 -26.32
N GLN A 32 -7.74 6.79 -27.27
CA GLN A 32 -7.89 6.45 -28.68
C GLN A 32 -7.50 4.99 -28.93
N ARG A 33 -6.37 4.55 -28.38
CA ARG A 33 -5.93 3.16 -28.40
C ARG A 33 -6.94 2.22 -27.73
N LEU A 34 -7.38 2.55 -26.52
CA LEU A 34 -8.33 1.72 -25.74
C LEU A 34 -9.69 1.55 -26.44
N SER A 35 -10.08 2.52 -27.26
CA SER A 35 -11.28 2.44 -28.13
C SER A 35 -11.06 1.65 -29.42
N THR A 36 -9.80 1.56 -29.90
CA THR A 36 -9.44 0.90 -31.15
C THR A 36 -9.29 -0.62 -30.98
N PHE A 37 -8.76 -1.07 -29.84
CA PHE A 37 -8.45 -2.46 -29.57
C PHE A 37 -9.28 -3.04 -28.43
N ASP A 38 -9.82 -4.23 -28.64
CA ASP A 38 -10.57 -4.99 -27.65
C ASP A 38 -9.66 -5.87 -26.77
N ASN A 39 -10.25 -6.50 -25.76
CA ASN A 39 -9.50 -7.33 -24.81
C ASN A 39 -8.92 -8.59 -25.47
N ASP A 40 -9.53 -9.11 -26.53
CA ASP A 40 -9.00 -10.26 -27.29
C ASP A 40 -7.68 -9.89 -27.95
N TRP A 41 -7.60 -8.70 -28.55
CA TRP A 41 -6.37 -8.16 -29.10
C TRP A 41 -5.28 -7.97 -28.04
N TYR A 42 -5.64 -7.43 -26.86
CA TYR A 42 -4.68 -7.25 -25.76
C TYR A 42 -4.18 -8.59 -25.22
N ARG A 43 -5.07 -9.57 -25.01
CA ARG A 43 -4.67 -10.93 -24.59
C ARG A 43 -3.70 -11.56 -25.57
N ALA A 44 -4.04 -11.52 -26.86
CA ALA A 44 -3.17 -12.06 -27.90
C ALA A 44 -1.82 -11.34 -27.95
N THR A 45 -1.81 -10.02 -27.80
CA THR A 45 -0.58 -9.21 -27.80
C THR A 45 0.29 -9.50 -26.58
N ILE A 46 -0.29 -9.62 -25.37
CA ILE A 46 0.45 -9.97 -24.16
C ILE A 46 1.01 -11.38 -24.29
N ARG A 47 0.15 -12.35 -24.63
CA ARG A 47 0.53 -13.77 -24.74
C ARG A 47 1.64 -14.00 -25.75
N ASN A 48 1.53 -13.43 -26.95
CA ASN A 48 2.48 -13.67 -28.02
C ASN A 48 3.68 -12.70 -28.00
N GLY A 49 3.55 -11.58 -27.30
CA GLY A 49 4.51 -10.48 -27.37
C GLY A 49 4.55 -9.80 -28.73
N ARG A 50 5.53 -8.92 -28.91
CA ARG A 50 5.94 -8.36 -30.20
C ARG A 50 7.47 -8.37 -30.28
N PRO A 51 8.12 -9.54 -30.44
CA PRO A 51 9.59 -9.65 -30.33
C PRO A 51 10.34 -8.74 -31.32
N ALA A 52 9.85 -8.61 -32.55
CA ALA A 52 10.42 -7.70 -33.56
C ALA A 52 10.34 -6.20 -33.16
N LYS A 53 9.56 -5.86 -32.13
CA LYS A 53 9.41 -4.52 -31.55
C LYS A 53 9.94 -4.46 -30.11
N GLY A 54 10.66 -5.48 -29.65
CA GLY A 54 11.26 -5.53 -28.31
C GLY A 54 10.33 -5.98 -27.19
N MET A 55 9.04 -6.26 -27.44
CA MET A 55 8.13 -6.79 -26.41
C MET A 55 8.26 -8.31 -26.33
N PRO A 56 8.70 -8.90 -25.19
CA PRO A 56 8.85 -10.34 -25.03
C PRO A 56 7.52 -11.11 -25.15
N THR A 57 7.62 -12.42 -25.40
CA THR A 57 6.48 -13.34 -25.40
C THR A 57 6.12 -13.72 -23.96
N TRP A 58 5.08 -13.11 -23.39
CA TRP A 58 4.73 -13.33 -21.98
C TRP A 58 3.94 -14.61 -21.72
N GLY A 59 3.38 -15.25 -22.73
CA GLY A 59 2.61 -16.49 -22.59
C GLY A 59 3.43 -17.69 -22.10
N THR A 60 4.75 -17.59 -22.04
CA THR A 60 5.65 -18.60 -21.45
C THR A 60 6.02 -18.29 -20.00
N VAL A 61 5.67 -17.11 -19.49
CA VAL A 61 6.04 -16.62 -18.15
C VAL A 61 4.80 -16.38 -17.29
N LEU A 62 3.76 -15.76 -17.85
CA LEU A 62 2.51 -15.46 -17.18
C LEU A 62 1.48 -16.57 -17.39
N SER A 63 0.79 -16.95 -16.32
CA SER A 63 -0.39 -17.82 -16.39
C SER A 63 -1.56 -17.12 -17.09
N PRO A 64 -2.54 -17.87 -17.63
CA PRO A 64 -3.75 -17.28 -18.22
C PRO A 64 -4.47 -16.33 -17.25
N ASN A 65 -4.57 -16.68 -15.96
CA ASN A 65 -5.21 -15.83 -14.96
C ASN A 65 -4.45 -14.52 -14.72
N GLN A 66 -3.12 -14.55 -14.73
CA GLN A 66 -2.30 -13.33 -14.62
C GLN A 66 -2.47 -12.42 -15.83
N ILE A 67 -2.64 -12.99 -17.02
CA ILE A 67 -2.98 -12.21 -18.22
C ILE A 67 -4.36 -11.55 -18.03
N GLU A 68 -5.37 -12.28 -17.54
CA GLU A 68 -6.69 -11.69 -17.24
C GLU A 68 -6.62 -10.60 -16.17
N ASP A 69 -5.77 -10.72 -15.15
CA ASP A 69 -5.57 -9.65 -14.16
C ASP A 69 -5.06 -8.37 -14.86
N ILE A 70 -4.16 -8.46 -15.85
CA ILE A 70 -3.71 -7.31 -16.66
C ILE A 70 -4.85 -6.79 -17.57
N ILE A 71 -5.68 -7.67 -18.13
CA ILE A 71 -6.85 -7.25 -18.92
C ILE A 71 -7.84 -6.46 -18.06
N ALA A 72 -8.09 -6.89 -16.82
CA ALA A 72 -8.95 -6.16 -15.89
C ALA A 72 -8.39 -4.76 -15.57
N LEU A 73 -7.06 -4.60 -15.52
CA LEU A 73 -6.42 -3.29 -15.39
C LEU A 73 -6.68 -2.41 -16.64
N ILE A 74 -6.55 -2.97 -17.83
CA ILE A 74 -6.83 -2.27 -19.10
C ILE A 74 -8.31 -1.84 -19.17
N ASP A 75 -9.24 -2.69 -18.73
CA ASP A 75 -10.67 -2.33 -18.62
C ASP A 75 -10.90 -1.15 -17.67
N ALA A 76 -10.17 -1.11 -16.55
CA ALA A 76 -10.27 0.01 -15.62
C ALA A 76 -9.77 1.32 -16.25
N TRP A 77 -8.66 1.29 -17.01
CA TRP A 77 -8.22 2.46 -17.78
C TRP A 77 -9.24 2.87 -18.84
N ARG A 78 -9.88 1.90 -19.51
CA ARG A 78 -10.94 2.15 -20.49
C ARG A 78 -12.16 2.82 -19.86
N ALA A 79 -12.45 2.53 -18.59
CA ALA A 79 -13.47 3.20 -17.81
C ALA A 79 -13.04 4.59 -17.28
N GLY A 80 -11.83 5.05 -17.61
CA GLY A 80 -11.28 6.33 -17.15
C GLY A 80 -10.69 6.29 -15.74
N ASN A 81 -10.55 5.11 -15.14
CA ASN A 81 -9.98 4.98 -13.80
C ASN A 81 -8.44 4.95 -13.87
N THR A 82 -7.79 5.71 -13.00
CA THR A 82 -6.37 5.49 -12.68
C THR A 82 -6.30 4.39 -11.62
N VAL A 83 -5.66 3.25 -11.93
CA VAL A 83 -5.53 2.13 -11.01
C VAL A 83 -4.08 1.98 -10.63
N GLN A 84 -3.74 2.49 -9.45
CA GLN A 84 -2.42 2.27 -8.88
C GLN A 84 -2.29 0.81 -8.44
N PRO A 85 -1.08 0.23 -8.53
CA PRO A 85 -0.76 -0.98 -7.78
C PRO A 85 -1.08 -0.72 -6.32
N ALA A 86 -1.76 -1.67 -5.69
CA ALA A 86 -1.81 -1.67 -4.23
C ALA A 86 -0.42 -2.13 -3.77
N PHE A 87 0.55 -1.22 -3.79
CA PHE A 87 1.73 -1.38 -2.96
C PHE A 87 1.30 -0.96 -1.57
N ASP A 88 1.44 -1.87 -0.62
CA ASP A 88 1.37 -1.45 0.77
C ASP A 88 2.58 -0.55 1.05
N ILE A 89 2.40 0.44 1.91
CA ILE A 89 3.49 1.34 2.29
C ILE A 89 4.61 0.54 2.94
N GLY A 90 4.30 -0.54 3.67
CA GLY A 90 5.30 -1.47 4.20
C GLY A 90 6.23 -2.04 3.12
N GLU A 91 5.70 -2.46 1.96
CA GLU A 91 6.50 -3.01 0.85
C GLU A 91 7.41 -1.94 0.21
N LEU A 92 6.91 -0.69 0.12
CA LEU A 92 7.69 0.42 -0.41
C LEU A 92 8.81 0.81 0.56
N LEU A 93 8.55 0.79 1.86
CA LEU A 93 9.56 0.99 2.90
C LEU A 93 10.63 -0.11 2.82
N ASP A 94 10.23 -1.38 2.67
CA ASP A 94 11.16 -2.49 2.48
C ASP A 94 12.05 -2.33 1.25
N SER A 95 11.44 -1.97 0.12
CA SER A 95 12.16 -1.76 -1.13
C SER A 95 13.13 -0.57 -1.04
N ALA A 96 12.71 0.51 -0.36
CA ALA A 96 13.56 1.68 -0.11
C ALA A 96 14.75 1.32 0.78
N ILE A 97 14.52 0.64 1.91
CA ILE A 97 15.57 0.22 2.85
C ILE A 97 16.58 -0.69 2.15
N PHE A 98 16.10 -1.71 1.42
CA PHE A 98 16.95 -2.62 0.67
C PHE A 98 17.80 -1.88 -0.37
N SER A 99 17.20 -0.97 -1.14
CA SER A 99 17.94 -0.17 -2.14
C SER A 99 19.05 0.66 -1.50
N LEU A 100 18.79 1.29 -0.35
CA LEU A 100 19.81 2.05 0.39
C LEU A 100 20.95 1.16 0.91
N GLN A 101 20.64 -0.06 1.36
CA GLN A 101 21.64 -1.04 1.80
C GLN A 101 22.57 -1.48 0.65
N GLU A 102 22.04 -1.55 -0.57
CA GLU A 102 22.80 -1.86 -1.78
C GLU A 102 23.47 -0.61 -2.42
N ASN A 103 23.43 0.54 -1.74
CA ASN A 103 23.92 1.83 -2.22
C ASN A 103 23.23 2.35 -3.50
N ASP A 104 21.99 1.93 -3.76
CA ASP A 104 21.14 2.43 -4.84
C ASP A 104 20.19 3.52 -4.34
N THR A 105 20.70 4.76 -4.28
CA THR A 105 19.93 5.92 -3.80
C THR A 105 18.86 6.38 -4.78
N GLU A 106 19.00 6.09 -6.07
CA GLU A 106 18.01 6.46 -7.09
C GLU A 106 16.75 5.60 -6.96
N SER A 107 16.91 4.27 -6.85
CA SER A 107 15.81 3.36 -6.59
C SER A 107 15.16 3.62 -5.23
N ALA A 108 15.96 3.89 -4.20
CA ALA A 108 15.43 4.26 -2.88
C ALA A 108 14.55 5.52 -2.95
N ALA A 109 15.01 6.57 -3.62
CA ALA A 109 14.22 7.80 -3.81
C ALA A 109 12.91 7.53 -4.56
N LEU A 110 12.92 6.66 -5.57
CA LEU A 110 11.71 6.26 -6.29
C LEU A 110 10.69 5.59 -5.35
N HIS A 111 11.14 4.66 -4.51
CA HIS A 111 10.28 3.96 -3.56
C HIS A 111 9.71 4.90 -2.49
N ILE A 112 10.52 5.82 -1.94
CA ILE A 112 10.08 6.84 -0.98
C ILE A 112 9.04 7.77 -1.62
N ASN A 113 9.29 8.26 -2.84
CA ASN A 113 8.34 9.13 -3.56
C ASN A 113 7.03 8.39 -3.87
N ARG A 114 7.09 7.09 -4.16
CA ARG A 114 5.89 6.28 -4.33
C ARG A 114 5.12 6.12 -3.02
N ALA A 115 5.81 5.94 -1.90
CA ALA A 115 5.17 5.89 -0.58
C ALA A 115 4.51 7.24 -0.23
N LEU A 116 5.19 8.36 -0.50
CA LEU A 116 4.66 9.73 -0.32
C LEU A 116 3.40 9.99 -1.14
N SER A 117 3.26 9.37 -2.31
CA SER A 117 2.07 9.55 -3.16
C SER A 117 0.80 8.93 -2.57
N ILE A 118 0.92 8.06 -1.56
CA ILE A 118 -0.20 7.34 -0.94
C ILE A 118 -0.26 7.47 0.59
N ALA A 119 0.82 7.95 1.23
CA ALA A 119 0.85 8.23 2.65
C ALA A 119 0.13 9.56 2.98
N SER A 120 -0.41 9.64 4.20
CA SER A 120 -0.97 10.87 4.77
C SER A 120 -0.52 11.04 6.23
N GLY A 121 -0.77 12.23 6.80
CA GLY A 121 -0.50 12.54 8.20
C GLY A 121 0.97 12.39 8.60
N LYS A 122 1.22 12.01 9.86
CA LYS A 122 2.59 11.84 10.39
C LYS A 122 3.45 10.86 9.61
N GLY A 123 2.82 9.85 9.00
CA GLY A 123 3.51 8.91 8.14
C GLY A 123 4.18 9.59 6.94
N ALA A 124 3.47 10.53 6.31
CA ALA A 124 4.00 11.34 5.23
C ALA A 124 5.13 12.27 5.72
N ASP A 125 4.95 12.93 6.87
CA ASP A 125 5.99 13.82 7.45
C ASP A 125 7.32 13.08 7.68
N VAL A 126 7.27 11.83 8.15
CA VAL A 126 8.46 10.99 8.36
C VAL A 126 9.10 10.57 7.04
N LEU A 127 8.29 10.25 6.02
CA LEU A 127 8.80 9.96 4.67
C LEU A 127 9.47 11.18 4.02
N GLU A 128 8.92 12.39 4.23
CA GLU A 128 9.52 13.64 3.74
C GLU A 128 10.87 13.89 4.41
N ASN A 129 10.99 13.61 5.71
CA ASN A 129 12.27 13.67 6.43
C ASN A 129 13.29 12.67 5.85
N ALA A 130 12.89 11.42 5.65
CA ALA A 130 13.76 10.41 5.03
C ALA A 130 14.23 10.83 3.62
N ALA A 131 13.33 11.40 2.81
CA ALA A 131 13.67 11.95 1.51
C ALA A 131 14.69 13.10 1.61
N ALA A 132 14.51 14.02 2.57
CA ALA A 132 15.42 15.13 2.81
C ALA A 132 16.81 14.66 3.28
N GLN A 133 16.89 13.64 4.14
CA GLN A 133 18.14 12.99 4.56
C GLN A 133 18.89 12.42 3.35
N LEU A 134 18.18 11.73 2.45
CA LEU A 134 18.76 11.18 1.23
C LEU A 134 19.32 12.27 0.31
N VAL A 135 18.60 13.37 0.13
CA VAL A 135 19.07 14.54 -0.65
C VAL A 135 20.31 15.17 -0.03
N ALA A 136 20.41 15.16 1.31
CA ALA A 136 21.58 15.64 2.04
C ALA A 136 22.78 14.67 2.03
N GLY A 137 22.62 13.47 1.45
CA GLY A 137 23.64 12.42 1.43
C GLY A 137 23.72 11.60 2.73
N ASP A 138 22.74 11.73 3.62
CA ASP A 138 22.65 10.99 4.88
C ASP A 138 21.87 9.67 4.69
N THR A 139 22.51 8.71 4.01
CA THR A 139 21.93 7.38 3.75
C THR A 139 21.66 6.60 5.04
N GLU A 140 22.56 6.69 6.03
CA GLU A 140 22.41 5.98 7.29
C GLU A 140 21.22 6.53 8.10
N GLY A 141 21.08 7.86 8.17
CA GLY A 141 19.93 8.51 8.76
C GLY A 141 18.62 8.16 8.05
N ALA A 142 18.60 8.13 6.72
CA ALA A 142 17.43 7.72 5.95
C ALA A 142 17.03 6.27 6.23
N ILE A 143 17.99 5.32 6.28
CA ILE A 143 17.72 3.92 6.64
C ILE A 143 17.12 3.84 8.04
N ALA A 144 17.69 4.54 9.02
CA ALA A 144 17.20 4.53 10.39
C ALA A 144 15.77 5.06 10.49
N THR A 145 15.48 6.20 9.84
CA THR A 145 14.14 6.79 9.78
C THR A 145 13.12 5.83 9.16
N LEU A 146 13.44 5.24 8.01
CA LEU A 146 12.53 4.33 7.31
C LEU A 146 12.29 3.02 8.08
N THR A 147 13.32 2.52 8.77
CA THR A 147 13.22 1.29 9.59
C THR A 147 12.25 1.50 10.75
N VAL A 148 12.39 2.61 11.49
CA VAL A 148 11.47 2.96 12.58
C VAL A 148 10.04 3.16 12.04
N LEU A 149 9.91 3.85 10.91
CA LEU A 149 8.61 4.06 10.29
C LEU A 149 7.95 2.73 9.91
N LYS A 150 8.69 1.79 9.31
CA LYS A 150 8.17 0.48 8.91
C LYS A 150 7.62 -0.29 10.10
N GLU A 151 8.35 -0.33 11.21
CA GLU A 151 7.93 -1.05 12.42
C GLU A 151 6.66 -0.46 13.04
N GLN A 152 6.46 0.84 12.90
CA GLN A 152 5.35 1.57 13.50
C GLN A 152 4.22 1.89 12.51
N TRP A 153 4.33 1.47 11.24
CA TRP A 153 3.36 1.83 10.20
C TRP A 153 2.01 1.09 10.38
N PRO A 154 0.87 1.78 10.19
CA PRO A 154 0.72 3.23 10.05
C PRO A 154 0.92 3.96 11.38
N LEU A 155 1.51 5.16 11.31
CA LEU A 155 1.60 6.06 12.45
C LEU A 155 0.25 6.69 12.76
N GLY A 156 -0.02 6.93 14.05
CA GLY A 156 -1.22 7.63 14.51
C GLY A 156 -0.98 8.49 15.74
N GLU A 157 -1.95 9.35 16.04
CA GLU A 157 -2.01 10.22 17.21
C GLU A 157 -2.77 9.55 18.35
N ALA A 158 -2.09 9.26 19.46
CA ALA A 158 -2.73 8.62 20.61
C ALA A 158 -3.84 9.48 21.22
N GLU A 159 -3.68 10.80 21.24
CA GLU A 159 -4.69 11.73 21.76
C GLU A 159 -5.96 11.73 20.90
N ALA A 160 -5.82 11.80 19.57
CA ALA A 160 -6.98 11.71 18.66
C ALA A 160 -7.62 10.31 18.72
N GLY A 161 -6.78 9.27 18.85
CA GLY A 161 -7.23 7.90 19.04
C GLY A 161 -8.05 7.70 20.31
N ALA A 162 -7.68 8.38 21.39
CA ALA A 162 -8.42 8.35 22.64
C ALA A 162 -9.84 8.89 22.46
N GLU A 163 -10.02 10.00 21.73
CA GLU A 163 -11.34 10.57 21.45
C GLU A 163 -12.23 9.59 20.66
N ILE A 164 -11.68 9.01 19.59
CA ILE A 164 -12.37 8.01 18.77
C ILE A 164 -12.73 6.78 19.61
N PHE A 165 -11.79 6.30 20.44
CA PHE A 165 -12.00 5.16 21.31
C PHE A 165 -13.12 5.40 22.32
N GLN A 166 -13.16 6.58 22.96
CA GLN A 166 -14.22 6.92 23.92
C GLN A 166 -15.59 6.99 23.26
N ALA A 167 -15.67 7.50 22.02
CA ALA A 167 -16.92 7.61 21.29
C ALA A 167 -17.45 6.27 20.77
N ASN A 168 -16.56 5.34 20.39
CA ASN A 168 -16.93 4.16 19.59
C ASN A 168 -16.66 2.82 20.27
N CYS A 169 -15.59 2.71 21.07
CA CYS A 169 -15.06 1.43 21.55
C CYS A 169 -15.33 1.21 23.04
N ALA A 170 -15.30 2.28 23.84
CA ALA A 170 -15.39 2.24 25.29
C ALA A 170 -16.70 1.63 25.82
N VAL A 171 -17.79 1.70 25.04
CA VAL A 171 -19.08 1.09 25.40
C VAL A 171 -18.98 -0.42 25.61
N CYS A 172 -18.10 -1.10 24.87
CA CYS A 172 -17.87 -2.53 24.99
C CYS A 172 -16.61 -2.85 25.78
N HIS A 173 -15.53 -2.11 25.53
CA HIS A 173 -14.19 -2.42 26.05
C HIS A 173 -13.82 -1.69 27.34
N GLY A 174 -14.72 -0.87 27.90
CA GLY A 174 -14.46 -0.05 29.07
C GLY A 174 -13.69 1.23 28.72
N LYS A 175 -13.83 2.27 29.54
CA LYS A 175 -13.22 3.59 29.27
C LYS A 175 -11.70 3.59 29.37
N GLN A 176 -11.15 2.64 30.12
CA GLN A 176 -9.72 2.43 30.35
C GLN A 176 -9.26 1.10 29.75
N GLY A 177 -10.03 0.52 28.81
CA GLY A 177 -9.70 -0.76 28.20
C GLY A 177 -9.78 -1.94 29.18
N GLU A 178 -10.47 -1.79 30.29
CA GLU A 178 -10.63 -2.81 31.34
C GLU A 178 -11.49 -4.01 30.92
N GLY A 179 -12.22 -3.88 29.80
CA GLY A 179 -13.13 -4.89 29.26
C GLY A 179 -14.56 -4.74 29.79
N GLY A 180 -15.37 -5.77 29.56
CA GLY A 180 -16.77 -5.83 29.97
C GLY A 180 -17.56 -6.71 29.02
N ILE A 181 -18.32 -6.09 28.13
CA ILE A 181 -18.98 -6.79 27.02
C ILE A 181 -17.91 -7.32 26.04
N GLY A 182 -16.92 -6.47 25.75
CA GLY A 182 -15.74 -6.79 24.97
C GLY A 182 -14.58 -7.25 25.85
N ALA A 183 -13.56 -7.82 25.20
CA ALA A 183 -12.33 -8.23 25.87
C ALA A 183 -11.59 -7.02 26.47
N LYS A 184 -10.84 -7.26 27.56
CA LYS A 184 -9.86 -6.32 28.11
C LYS A 184 -8.81 -5.99 27.04
N LEU A 185 -8.46 -4.72 26.87
CA LEU A 185 -7.51 -4.23 25.89
C LEU A 185 -6.18 -3.76 26.51
N THR A 186 -6.13 -3.52 27.83
CA THR A 186 -4.88 -3.23 28.54
C THR A 186 -4.06 -4.50 28.76
N ASP A 187 -2.75 -4.45 28.51
CA ASP A 187 -1.84 -5.60 28.58
C ASP A 187 -2.44 -6.84 27.89
N ASN A 188 -2.70 -6.71 26.59
CA ASN A 188 -3.40 -7.70 25.79
C ASN A 188 -2.46 -8.34 24.77
N GLU A 189 -2.27 -9.65 24.89
CA GLU A 189 -1.37 -10.45 24.05
C GLU A 189 -1.73 -10.37 22.55
N PHE A 190 -3.02 -10.34 22.20
CA PHE A 190 -3.45 -10.24 20.80
C PHE A 190 -3.00 -8.90 20.19
N ILE A 191 -3.19 -7.79 20.91
CA ILE A 191 -2.71 -6.48 20.48
C ILE A 191 -1.18 -6.51 20.34
N GLN A 192 -0.47 -7.02 21.34
CA GLN A 192 1.01 -7.09 21.33
C GLN A 192 1.56 -7.96 20.20
N SER A 193 0.84 -9.01 19.80
CA SER A 193 1.30 -9.98 18.78
C SER A 193 1.22 -9.46 17.34
N LEU A 194 0.53 -8.36 17.09
CA LEU A 194 0.31 -7.80 15.76
C LEU A 194 1.02 -6.45 15.61
N ASN A 195 1.52 -6.15 14.42
CA ASN A 195 1.98 -4.79 14.08
C ASN A 195 0.79 -3.83 13.88
N ASN A 196 1.06 -2.54 13.70
CA ASN A 196 -0.01 -1.54 13.60
C ASN A 196 -0.89 -1.74 12.34
N ALA A 197 -0.30 -2.07 11.19
CA ALA A 197 -1.03 -2.31 9.95
C ALA A 197 -2.01 -3.49 10.09
N ASP A 198 -1.56 -4.59 10.69
CA ASP A 198 -2.39 -5.78 10.94
C ASP A 198 -3.52 -5.47 11.93
N LEU A 199 -3.27 -4.66 12.97
CA LEU A 199 -4.33 -4.20 13.87
C LEU A 199 -5.36 -3.31 13.16
N VAL A 200 -4.92 -2.38 12.31
CA VAL A 200 -5.83 -1.54 11.52
C VAL A 200 -6.68 -2.39 10.59
N ALA A 201 -6.08 -3.36 9.89
CA ALA A 201 -6.79 -4.30 9.04
C ALA A 201 -7.81 -5.13 9.84
N PHE A 202 -7.41 -5.63 11.01
CA PHE A 202 -8.32 -6.34 11.92
C PHE A 202 -9.50 -5.46 12.36
N LEU A 203 -9.28 -4.17 12.64
CA LEU A 203 -10.36 -3.25 13.01
C LEU A 203 -11.29 -2.94 11.82
N LEU A 204 -10.76 -2.82 10.61
CA LEU A 204 -11.56 -2.62 9.40
C LEU A 204 -12.50 -3.81 9.15
N GLU A 205 -12.00 -5.03 9.27
CA GLU A 205 -12.77 -6.26 9.05
C GLU A 205 -13.67 -6.63 10.24
N GLY A 206 -13.21 -6.32 11.45
CA GLY A 206 -13.78 -6.78 12.71
C GLY A 206 -13.57 -8.28 12.94
N ARG A 207 -14.20 -8.80 14.00
CA ARG A 207 -14.08 -10.20 14.40
C ARG A 207 -15.33 -10.98 14.03
N ARG A 208 -15.25 -11.73 12.93
CA ARG A 208 -16.34 -12.59 12.41
C ARG A 208 -16.92 -13.50 13.50
N GLY A 209 -18.24 -13.58 13.55
CA GLY A 209 -18.96 -14.39 14.54
C GLY A 209 -19.04 -13.77 15.94
N THR A 210 -18.67 -12.49 16.11
CA THR A 210 -18.78 -11.77 17.39
C THR A 210 -19.49 -10.43 17.21
N ALA A 211 -19.76 -9.74 18.32
CA ALA A 211 -20.34 -8.39 18.30
C ALA A 211 -19.36 -7.30 17.83
N MET A 212 -18.07 -7.59 17.70
CA MET A 212 -17.07 -6.64 17.21
C MET A 212 -17.10 -6.59 15.68
N ALA A 213 -18.03 -5.82 15.15
CA ALA A 213 -18.16 -5.59 13.70
C ALA A 213 -17.00 -4.77 13.15
N GLY A 214 -16.75 -4.92 11.85
CA GLY A 214 -15.76 -4.12 11.12
C GLY A 214 -16.14 -2.65 11.04
N TRP A 215 -15.11 -1.80 11.01
CA TRP A 215 -15.23 -0.34 10.94
C TRP A 215 -15.08 0.21 9.52
N GLU A 216 -14.89 -0.65 8.51
CA GLU A 216 -14.82 -0.24 7.11
C GLU A 216 -16.03 0.63 6.71
N GLY A 217 -15.76 1.77 6.08
CA GLY A 217 -16.76 2.75 5.68
C GLY A 217 -17.35 3.61 6.82
N ARG A 218 -16.95 3.39 8.07
CA ARG A 218 -17.33 4.21 9.24
C ARG A 218 -16.18 5.00 9.82
N LEU A 219 -15.00 4.37 9.88
CA LEU A 219 -13.74 5.01 10.24
C LEU A 219 -12.75 4.76 9.12
N THR A 220 -11.94 5.77 8.84
CA THR A 220 -10.85 5.70 7.88
C THR A 220 -9.68 4.90 8.46
N PRO A 221 -8.78 4.35 7.62
CA PRO A 221 -7.55 3.72 8.09
C PRO A 221 -6.70 4.64 8.97
N GLU A 222 -6.69 5.95 8.70
CA GLU A 222 -5.97 6.96 9.49
C GLU A 222 -6.58 7.14 10.88
N GLU A 223 -7.92 7.24 10.97
CA GLU A 223 -8.62 7.27 12.26
C GLU A 223 -8.38 6.00 13.08
N LEU A 224 -8.34 4.84 12.42
CA LEU A 224 -8.02 3.57 13.08
C LEU A 224 -6.54 3.48 13.48
N ALA A 225 -5.62 4.06 12.71
CA ALA A 225 -4.21 4.18 13.10
C ALA A 225 -4.07 5.01 14.38
N ASN A 226 -4.84 6.10 14.51
CA ASN A 226 -4.90 6.88 15.76
C ASN A 226 -5.39 6.03 16.93
N VAL A 227 -6.47 5.25 16.74
CA VAL A 227 -6.95 4.32 17.78
C VAL A 227 -5.88 3.29 18.14
N VAL A 228 -5.19 2.71 17.17
CA VAL A 228 -4.10 1.76 17.43
C VAL A 228 -2.98 2.43 18.21
N ALA A 229 -2.56 3.64 17.84
CA ALA A 229 -1.56 4.41 18.59
C ALA A 229 -1.99 4.63 20.06
N PHE A 230 -3.27 4.91 20.31
CA PHE A 230 -3.81 4.99 21.66
C PHE A 230 -3.76 3.64 22.39
N LEU A 231 -4.17 2.54 21.74
CA LEU A 231 -4.11 1.19 22.32
C LEU A 231 -2.68 0.75 22.67
N ARG A 232 -1.67 1.22 21.92
CA ARG A 232 -0.25 0.99 22.24
C ARG A 232 0.17 1.62 23.57
N THR A 233 -0.44 2.73 23.98
CA THR A 233 -0.15 3.36 25.29
C THR A 233 -0.54 2.48 26.48
N TRP A 234 -1.35 1.44 26.25
CA TRP A 234 -1.78 0.46 27.24
C TRP A 234 -1.01 -0.86 27.19
N GLN A 235 -0.06 -0.99 26.27
CA GLN A 235 0.80 -2.16 26.17
C GLN A 235 2.16 -1.87 26.83
N PRO A 236 2.81 -2.90 27.42
CA PRO A 236 4.13 -2.78 28.02
C PRO A 236 5.26 -2.59 26.99
#